data_AF-A0A0K0L480-F1
#
_entry.id   AF-A0A0K0L480-F1
#
_cell.length_a   1.000
_cell.length_b   1.000
_cell.length_c   1.000
_cell.angle_alpha   90.00
_cell.angle_beta   90.00
_cell.angle_gamma   90.00
#
_symmetry.space_group_name_H-M   'P 1'
#
loop_
_entity.id
_entity.type
_entity.pdbx_description
1 polymer ?
#
loop_
_entity_poly.entity_id
_entity_poly.type
_entity_poly.pdbx_seq_one_letter_code
_entity_poly.pdbx_strand_id
1 'polypeptide(L)'
;AAGLYESIPNVSPSNPTVFADAVGRVWASLYTRRAVLSRRAAGVPQKEASMAILIQEMLSPDLSFVLHTMSPTDQDKNCVEAEIACGLGETLASGTRGTPWRISCGKFDGVVQTLAFANFSEELIVRSAGPADGEVIHLTVDYSKKALTVDPVFRRQVGQRLCAVGFFLE
;
A
#
# COMPACT_ATOMS: atom_id res chain seq x y z
N ALA A 1 -8.19 -13.80 5.63
CA ALA A 1 -7.65 -12.50 6.08
C ALA A 1 -6.76 -11.94 4.98
N ALA A 2 -6.81 -10.62 4.73
CA ALA A 2 -5.88 -9.94 3.82
C ALA A 2 -4.49 -9.79 4.48
N GLY A 3 -3.44 -9.55 3.68
CA GLY A 3 -2.07 -9.34 4.18
C GLY A 3 -1.48 -10.55 4.90
N LEU A 4 -1.75 -11.76 4.38
CA LEU A 4 -1.34 -13.03 5.01
C LEU A 4 -0.04 -13.60 4.45
N TYR A 5 0.27 -13.26 3.19
CA TYR A 5 1.35 -13.81 2.40
C TYR A 5 2.33 -12.71 2.02
N GLU A 6 3.57 -13.10 1.73
CA GLU A 6 4.65 -12.17 1.42
C GLU A 6 4.49 -11.59 0.01
N SER A 7 4.87 -10.32 -0.15
CA SER A 7 5.07 -9.65 -1.42
C SER A 7 6.50 -9.13 -1.45
N ILE A 8 7.24 -9.41 -2.53
CA ILE A 8 8.66 -9.03 -2.64
C ILE A 8 8.78 -7.99 -3.76
N PRO A 9 9.01 -6.71 -3.43
CA PRO A 9 9.20 -5.66 -4.43
C PRO A 9 10.60 -5.74 -5.06
N ASN A 10 10.86 -4.96 -6.10
CA ASN A 10 12.21 -4.73 -6.62
C ASN A 10 12.97 -6.02 -7.03
N VAL A 11 12.33 -6.92 -7.78
CA VAL A 11 12.95 -8.17 -8.25
C VAL A 11 13.17 -8.11 -9.76
N SER A 12 14.40 -8.33 -10.22
CA SER A 12 14.70 -8.42 -11.65
C SER A 12 14.42 -9.83 -12.21
N PRO A 13 13.52 -9.99 -13.21
CA PRO A 13 13.31 -11.28 -13.87
C PRO A 13 14.52 -11.69 -14.73
N SER A 14 15.40 -10.75 -15.08
CA SER A 14 16.62 -11.03 -15.85
C SER A 14 17.72 -11.69 -15.04
N ASN A 15 17.58 -11.74 -13.70
CA ASN A 15 18.47 -12.48 -12.82
C ASN A 15 17.74 -13.74 -12.30
N PRO A 16 17.96 -14.92 -12.92
CA PRO A 16 17.21 -16.14 -12.58
C PRO A 16 17.37 -16.56 -11.12
N THR A 17 18.53 -16.32 -10.52
CA THR A 17 18.81 -16.70 -9.13
C THR A 17 17.96 -15.88 -8.16
N VAL A 18 17.99 -14.56 -8.29
CA VAL A 18 17.21 -13.64 -7.45
C VAL A 18 15.71 -13.89 -7.67
N PHE A 19 15.29 -14.04 -8.92
CA PHE A 19 13.89 -14.26 -9.25
C PHE A 19 13.36 -15.58 -8.69
N ALA A 20 14.13 -16.68 -8.81
CA ALA A 20 13.76 -17.97 -8.23
C ALA A 20 13.70 -17.93 -6.70
N ASP A 21 14.64 -17.23 -6.05
CA ASP A 21 14.60 -17.02 -4.59
C ASP A 21 13.34 -16.26 -4.15
N ALA A 22 13.02 -15.15 -4.83
CA ALA A 22 11.82 -14.38 -4.54
C ALA A 22 10.54 -15.21 -4.70
N VAL A 23 10.42 -15.96 -5.79
CA VAL A 23 9.31 -16.90 -6.01
C VAL A 23 9.23 -17.95 -4.90
N GLY A 24 10.38 -18.54 -4.52
CA GLY A 24 10.47 -19.51 -3.43
C GLY A 24 10.02 -18.94 -2.08
N ARG A 25 10.43 -17.71 -1.76
CA ARG A 25 10.03 -16.98 -0.54
C ARG A 25 8.53 -16.71 -0.51
N VAL A 26 7.94 -16.27 -1.63
CA VAL A 26 6.48 -16.06 -1.72
C VAL A 26 5.74 -17.37 -1.50
N TRP A 27 6.13 -18.48 -2.15
CA TRP A 27 5.52 -19.78 -1.89
C TRP A 27 5.72 -20.28 -0.45
N ALA A 28 6.91 -20.08 0.11
CA ALA A 28 7.19 -20.44 1.50
C ALA A 28 6.28 -19.67 2.48
N SER A 29 5.85 -18.46 2.13
CA SER A 29 4.93 -17.67 2.96
C SER A 29 3.58 -18.35 3.19
N LEU A 30 3.18 -19.26 2.30
CA LEU A 30 2.00 -20.09 2.49
C LEU A 30 2.09 -20.86 3.82
N TYR A 31 3.28 -21.22 4.27
CA TYR A 31 3.53 -22.08 5.43
C TYR A 31 3.92 -21.29 6.69
N THR A 32 3.85 -19.96 6.70
CA THR A 32 4.08 -19.20 7.94
C THR A 32 3.06 -19.56 9.01
N ARG A 33 3.44 -19.39 10.29
CA ARG A 33 2.55 -19.65 11.43
C ARG A 33 1.23 -18.87 11.32
N ARG A 34 1.30 -17.60 10.93
CA ARG A 34 0.11 -16.74 10.74
C ARG A 34 -0.80 -17.30 9.64
N ALA A 35 -0.21 -17.70 8.51
CA ALA A 35 -0.93 -18.27 7.37
C ALA A 35 -1.64 -19.59 7.72
N VAL A 36 -0.93 -20.51 8.36
CA VAL A 36 -1.49 -21.81 8.79
C VAL A 36 -2.62 -21.62 9.79
N LEU A 37 -2.44 -20.75 10.81
CA LEU A 37 -3.48 -20.50 11.81
C LEU A 37 -4.71 -19.81 11.20
N SER A 38 -4.52 -18.85 10.30
CA SER A 38 -5.64 -18.19 9.60
C SER A 38 -6.43 -19.17 8.74
N ARG A 39 -5.77 -20.08 8.03
CA ARG A 39 -6.45 -21.11 7.22
C ARG A 39 -7.19 -22.11 8.09
N ARG A 40 -6.56 -22.57 9.19
CA ARG A 40 -7.23 -23.45 10.16
C ARG A 40 -8.49 -22.82 10.73
N ALA A 41 -8.43 -21.53 11.09
CA ALA A 41 -9.61 -20.78 11.56
C ALA A 41 -10.70 -20.65 10.49
N ALA A 42 -10.31 -20.57 9.21
CA ALA A 42 -11.23 -20.56 8.08
C ALA A 42 -11.69 -21.96 7.61
N GLY A 43 -11.27 -23.03 8.30
CA GLY A 43 -11.64 -24.41 7.93
C GLY A 43 -10.97 -24.94 6.66
N VAL A 44 -9.90 -24.30 6.16
CA VAL A 44 -9.19 -24.71 4.94
C VAL A 44 -8.07 -25.71 5.31
N PRO A 45 -8.15 -26.98 4.85
CA PRO A 45 -7.11 -27.98 5.11
C PRO A 45 -5.78 -27.60 4.46
N GLN A 46 -4.67 -27.89 5.15
CA GLN A 46 -3.34 -27.53 4.63
C GLN A 46 -3.03 -28.19 3.27
N LYS A 47 -3.50 -29.43 3.07
CA LYS A 47 -3.31 -30.21 1.83
C LYS A 47 -4.02 -29.62 0.61
N GLU A 48 -5.02 -28.77 0.82
CA GLU A 48 -5.82 -28.13 -0.24
C GLU A 48 -5.34 -26.70 -0.53
N ALA A 49 -4.43 -26.17 0.28
CA ALA A 49 -3.91 -24.82 0.11
C ALA A 49 -3.02 -24.74 -1.14
N SER A 50 -3.42 -23.90 -2.10
CA SER A 50 -2.68 -23.61 -3.32
C SER A 50 -2.39 -22.12 -3.41
N MET A 51 -1.27 -21.74 -4.05
CA MET A 51 -0.86 -20.34 -4.21
C MET A 51 -0.44 -20.08 -5.66
N ALA A 52 -1.00 -19.04 -6.24
CA ALA A 52 -0.51 -18.42 -7.47
C ALA A 52 0.32 -17.18 -7.12
N ILE A 53 1.30 -16.86 -7.96
CA ILE A 53 2.14 -15.66 -7.82
C ILE A 53 1.79 -14.71 -8.96
N LEU A 54 1.48 -13.46 -8.60
CA LEU A 54 1.33 -12.36 -9.56
C LEU A 54 2.66 -11.63 -9.67
N ILE A 55 3.12 -11.44 -10.91
CA ILE A 55 4.31 -10.63 -11.21
C ILE A 55 3.81 -9.34 -11.86
N GLN A 56 4.22 -8.21 -11.29
CA GLN A 56 3.80 -6.89 -11.72
C GLN A 56 5.03 -6.00 -11.92
N GLU A 57 4.94 -5.08 -12.88
CA GLU A 57 5.95 -4.04 -13.07
C GLU A 57 6.08 -3.18 -11.80
N MET A 58 7.33 -2.95 -11.38
CA MET A 58 7.63 -2.17 -10.18
C MET A 58 7.56 -0.68 -10.49
N LEU A 59 6.86 0.07 -9.64
CA LEU A 59 6.84 1.53 -9.66
C LEU A 59 7.73 2.09 -8.55
N SER A 60 8.30 3.28 -8.77
CA SER A 60 9.01 4.06 -7.74
C SER A 60 8.23 5.35 -7.44
N PRO A 61 7.08 5.25 -6.74
CA PRO A 61 6.23 6.40 -6.47
C PRO A 61 6.77 7.30 -5.36
N ASP A 62 6.50 8.60 -5.45
CA ASP A 62 6.70 9.54 -4.33
C ASP A 62 5.64 9.36 -3.24
N LEU A 63 4.43 8.95 -3.65
CA LEU A 63 3.26 8.75 -2.80
C LEU A 63 2.53 7.47 -3.20
N SER A 64 2.06 6.74 -2.20
CA SER A 64 1.18 5.59 -2.34
C SER A 64 -0.09 5.79 -1.54
N PHE A 65 -1.15 5.07 -1.91
CA PHE A 65 -2.44 5.24 -1.25
C PHE A 65 -3.28 3.96 -1.19
N VAL A 66 -4.17 3.91 -0.22
CA VAL A 66 -5.34 3.01 -0.16
C VAL A 66 -6.59 3.88 -0.31
N LEU A 67 -7.52 3.44 -1.16
CA LEU A 67 -8.74 4.18 -1.47
C LEU A 67 -9.97 3.38 -1.07
N HIS A 68 -10.88 4.02 -0.35
CA HIS A 68 -12.19 3.51 0.01
C HIS A 68 -13.26 4.33 -0.69
N THR A 69 -14.08 3.70 -1.54
CA THR A 69 -15.19 4.36 -2.24
C THR A 69 -16.45 4.53 -1.37
N MET A 70 -16.41 4.01 -0.15
CA MET A 70 -17.40 4.23 0.91
C MET A 70 -16.62 4.39 2.20
N SER A 71 -16.96 5.39 3.03
CA SER A 71 -16.22 5.60 4.28
C SER A 71 -16.18 4.33 5.13
N PRO A 72 -15.00 3.87 5.56
CA PRO A 72 -14.87 2.74 6.47
C PRO A 72 -15.34 3.07 7.89
N THR A 73 -15.52 4.36 8.22
CA THR A 73 -15.85 4.81 9.59
C THR A 73 -17.36 4.98 9.77
N ASP A 74 -18.02 5.72 8.89
CA ASP A 74 -19.45 6.06 9.01
C ASP A 74 -20.33 5.43 7.91
N GLN A 75 -19.73 4.69 6.97
CA GLN A 75 -20.41 4.05 5.84
C GLN A 75 -21.09 5.03 4.87
N ASP A 76 -20.67 6.30 4.84
CA ASP A 76 -21.14 7.22 3.82
C ASP A 76 -20.64 6.81 2.43
N LYS A 77 -21.59 6.57 1.53
CA LYS A 77 -21.34 6.20 0.12
C LYS A 77 -21.16 7.42 -0.77
N ASN A 78 -21.41 8.63 -0.26
CA ASN A 78 -21.28 9.85 -1.03
C ASN A 78 -19.87 10.43 -0.98
N CYS A 79 -18.97 9.82 -0.21
CA CYS A 79 -17.58 10.24 -0.09
C CYS A 79 -16.61 9.13 -0.48
N VAL A 80 -15.41 9.54 -0.90
CA VAL A 80 -14.26 8.69 -1.08
C VAL A 80 -13.24 9.06 -0.01
N GLU A 81 -12.74 8.08 0.73
CA GLU A 81 -11.68 8.27 1.71
C GLU A 81 -10.37 7.67 1.22
N ALA A 82 -9.28 8.43 1.32
CA ALA A 82 -7.94 7.99 0.96
C ALA A 82 -7.02 8.02 2.17
N GLU A 83 -6.28 6.93 2.37
CA GLU A 83 -5.10 6.88 3.23
C GLU A 83 -3.85 6.98 2.35
N ILE A 84 -2.96 7.92 2.63
CA ILE A 84 -1.80 8.22 1.79
C ILE A 84 -0.51 8.11 2.62
N ALA A 85 0.53 7.55 2.05
CA ALA A 85 1.88 7.47 2.61
C ALA A 85 2.95 7.91 1.60
N CYS A 86 4.13 8.25 2.11
CA CYS A 86 5.31 8.50 1.28
C CYS A 86 5.93 7.19 0.78
N GLY A 87 6.44 7.21 -0.45
CA GLY A 87 7.10 6.04 -1.05
C GLY A 87 6.14 4.90 -1.34
N LEU A 88 6.64 3.66 -1.23
CA LEU A 88 5.92 2.43 -1.53
C LEU A 88 4.71 2.20 -0.59
N GLY A 89 3.66 1.60 -1.14
CA GLY A 89 2.41 1.32 -0.42
C GLY A 89 2.53 0.29 0.70
N GLU A 90 3.67 -0.40 0.79
CA GLU A 90 3.94 -1.38 1.85
C GLU A 90 3.86 -0.74 3.25
N THR A 91 4.18 0.56 3.40
CA THR A 91 4.00 1.27 4.68
C THR A 91 2.55 1.24 5.15
N LEU A 92 1.58 1.32 4.24
CA LEU A 92 0.14 1.24 4.56
C LEU A 92 -0.31 -0.21 4.81
N ALA A 93 0.25 -1.17 4.07
CA ALA A 93 -0.15 -2.58 4.14
C ALA A 93 0.44 -3.35 5.35
N SER A 94 1.66 -2.98 5.78
CA SER A 94 2.44 -3.69 6.81
C SER A 94 1.99 -3.41 8.24
N GLY A 95 1.03 -2.51 8.46
CA GLY A 95 0.64 -2.08 9.81
C GLY A 95 1.76 -1.32 10.53
N THR A 96 2.61 -0.62 9.76
CA THR A 96 3.68 0.23 10.30
C THR A 96 3.10 1.20 11.33
N ARG A 97 3.81 1.41 12.45
CA ARG A 97 3.34 2.32 13.49
C ARG A 97 3.36 3.76 13.00
N GLY A 98 2.21 4.40 13.03
CA GLY A 98 2.03 5.79 12.63
C GLY A 98 0.63 6.01 12.09
N THR A 99 0.39 7.22 11.62
CA THR A 99 -0.86 7.66 11.01
C THR A 99 -0.54 8.04 9.56
N PRO A 100 -1.33 7.60 8.57
CA PRO A 100 -1.25 8.10 7.21
C PRO A 100 -1.88 9.49 7.10
N TRP A 101 -1.67 10.18 5.97
CA TRP A 101 -2.57 11.29 5.65
C TRP A 101 -3.92 10.70 5.35
N ARG A 102 -4.97 11.30 5.93
CA ARG A 102 -6.35 10.91 5.63
C ARG A 102 -7.08 12.07 5.01
N ILE A 103 -7.70 11.82 3.87
CA ILE A 103 -8.47 12.81 3.13
C ILE A 103 -9.81 12.17 2.78
N SER A 104 -10.90 12.90 3.02
CA SER A 104 -12.22 12.58 2.50
C SER A 104 -12.56 13.57 1.39
N CYS A 105 -13.22 13.09 0.33
CA CYS A 105 -13.72 13.93 -0.75
C CYS A 105 -15.15 13.53 -1.11
N GLY A 106 -16.06 14.49 -1.16
CA GLY A 106 -17.41 14.25 -1.65
C GLY A 106 -17.40 13.95 -3.15
N LYS A 107 -18.12 12.91 -3.55
CA LYS A 107 -18.18 12.44 -4.96
C LYS A 107 -18.90 13.42 -5.89
N PHE A 108 -19.87 14.17 -5.35
CA PHE A 108 -20.74 15.06 -6.14
C PHE A 108 -20.32 16.53 -6.07
N ASP A 109 -19.87 16.99 -4.90
CA ASP A 109 -19.48 18.39 -4.68
C ASP A 109 -17.96 18.60 -4.83
N GLY A 110 -17.17 17.52 -4.85
CA GLY A 110 -15.71 17.57 -4.95
C GLY A 110 -15.05 18.27 -3.74
N VAL A 111 -15.77 18.40 -2.62
CA VAL A 111 -15.27 19.07 -1.43
C VAL A 111 -14.29 18.15 -0.72
N VAL A 112 -13.05 18.62 -0.59
CA VAL A 112 -11.96 17.86 0.04
C VAL A 112 -11.79 18.29 1.50
N GLN A 113 -11.90 17.34 2.41
CA GLN A 113 -11.63 17.50 3.83
C GLN A 113 -10.39 16.71 4.24
N THR A 114 -9.51 17.34 5.02
CA THR A 114 -8.37 16.65 5.64
C THR A 114 -8.79 16.11 7.00
N LEU A 115 -8.71 14.80 7.16
CA LEU A 115 -9.09 14.10 8.39
C LEU A 115 -7.88 13.86 9.31
N ALA A 116 -6.69 13.65 8.74
CA ALA A 116 -5.46 13.48 9.51
C ALA A 116 -4.22 13.88 8.70
N PHE A 117 -3.18 14.31 9.42
CA PHE A 117 -1.83 14.46 8.88
C PHE A 117 -0.98 13.24 9.22
N ALA A 118 -0.06 12.90 8.33
CA ALA A 118 0.79 11.73 8.51
C ALA A 118 1.93 11.95 9.52
N ASN A 119 2.39 10.85 10.13
CA ASN A 119 3.55 10.84 11.02
C ASN A 119 4.34 9.52 11.01
N PHE A 120 4.31 8.74 9.93
CA PHE A 120 5.22 7.60 9.78
C PHE A 120 6.68 8.07 9.78
N SER A 121 7.53 7.43 10.59
CA SER A 121 8.93 7.83 10.72
C SER A 121 9.74 7.61 9.44
N GLU A 122 9.35 6.64 8.62
CA GLU A 122 10.13 6.18 7.47
C GLU A 122 9.25 6.01 6.23
N GLU A 123 9.83 6.29 5.06
CA GLU A 123 9.30 5.92 3.75
C GLU A 123 10.14 4.78 3.15
N LEU A 124 9.46 3.90 2.43
CA LEU A 124 10.08 2.79 1.72
C LEU A 124 10.30 3.19 0.27
N ILE A 125 11.52 3.05 -0.24
CA ILE A 125 11.85 3.35 -1.63
C ILE A 125 12.69 2.25 -2.27
N VAL A 126 12.65 2.19 -3.60
CA VAL A 126 13.57 1.39 -4.39
C VAL A 126 14.69 2.28 -4.91
N ARG A 127 15.94 1.80 -4.90
CA ARG A 127 17.05 2.53 -5.53
C ARG A 127 16.90 2.50 -7.05
N SER A 128 16.92 3.66 -7.70
CA SER A 128 17.00 3.73 -9.16
C SER A 128 18.31 3.16 -9.74
N ALA A 129 19.39 3.11 -8.94
CA ALA A 129 20.72 2.69 -9.37
C ALA A 129 21.31 1.55 -8.51
N GLY A 130 20.47 0.65 -7.99
CA GLY A 130 20.87 -0.52 -7.21
C GLY A 130 20.54 -1.85 -7.89
N PRO A 131 21.02 -2.98 -7.36
CA PRO A 131 20.51 -4.28 -7.77
C PRO A 131 19.00 -4.38 -7.47
N ALA A 132 18.25 -4.99 -8.38
CA ALA A 132 16.87 -5.38 -8.15
C ALA A 132 16.85 -6.79 -7.56
N ASP A 133 17.21 -6.86 -6.28
CA ASP A 133 17.47 -8.06 -5.47
C ASP A 133 16.37 -8.40 -4.46
N GLY A 134 15.24 -7.70 -4.49
CA GLY A 134 14.15 -7.89 -3.53
C GLY A 134 14.14 -6.92 -2.36
N GLU A 135 15.16 -6.07 -2.23
CA GLU A 135 15.34 -5.19 -1.08
C GLU A 135 14.78 -3.78 -1.31
N VAL A 136 14.41 -3.13 -0.21
CA VAL A 136 13.93 -1.73 -0.15
C VAL A 136 14.78 -0.92 0.83
N ILE A 137 14.83 0.39 0.62
CA ILE A 137 15.49 1.31 1.53
C ILE A 137 14.45 2.00 2.41
N HIS A 138 14.79 2.14 3.68
CA HIS A 138 14.10 2.97 4.65
C HIS A 138 14.77 4.33 4.73
N LEU A 139 14.02 5.40 4.49
CA LEU A 139 14.48 6.78 4.66
C LEU A 139 13.61 7.51 5.67
N THR A 140 14.23 8.28 6.58
CA THR A 140 13.48 9.13 7.50
C THR A 140 12.66 10.18 6.76
N VAL A 141 11.38 10.30 7.11
CA VAL A 141 10.47 11.26 6.49
C VAL A 141 10.52 12.61 7.20
N ASP A 142 10.80 13.67 6.44
CA ASP A 142 10.68 15.06 6.91
C ASP A 142 9.37 15.69 6.42
N TYR A 143 8.31 15.58 7.24
CA TYR A 143 6.98 16.10 6.91
C TYR A 143 6.93 17.62 6.77
N SER A 144 7.91 18.36 7.30
CA SER A 144 7.96 19.82 7.12
C SER A 144 8.24 20.23 5.68
N LYS A 145 8.69 19.29 4.84
CA LYS A 145 8.99 19.50 3.42
C LYS A 145 8.00 18.82 2.47
N LYS A 146 7.11 17.96 2.97
CA LYS A 146 6.18 17.21 2.11
C LYS A 146 5.00 18.08 1.70
N ALA A 147 4.76 18.19 0.39
CA ALA A 147 3.72 19.05 -0.19
C ALA A 147 2.31 18.77 0.37
N LEU A 148 1.96 17.50 0.63
CA LEU A 148 0.69 17.12 1.27
C LEU A 148 0.50 17.76 2.66
N THR A 149 1.59 18.02 3.39
CA THR A 149 1.55 18.67 4.69
C THR A 149 1.45 20.19 4.55
N VAL A 150 2.36 20.78 3.76
CA VAL A 150 2.56 22.24 3.77
C VAL A 150 1.71 23.02 2.78
N ASP A 151 1.24 22.38 1.70
CA ASP A 151 0.49 23.03 0.64
C ASP A 151 -0.98 22.57 0.64
N PRO A 152 -1.92 23.42 1.12
CA PRO A 152 -3.34 23.09 1.12
C PRO A 152 -3.95 23.04 -0.29
N VAL A 153 -3.39 23.75 -1.27
CA VAL A 153 -3.86 23.71 -2.67
C VAL A 153 -3.49 22.37 -3.27
N PHE A 154 -2.22 21.95 -3.13
CA PHE A 154 -1.76 20.63 -3.58
C PHE A 154 -2.57 19.51 -2.92
N ARG A 155 -2.79 19.57 -1.60
CA ARG A 155 -3.59 18.56 -0.89
C ARG A 155 -5.02 18.47 -1.41
N ARG A 156 -5.68 19.60 -1.73
CA ARG A 156 -7.00 19.60 -2.37
C ARG A 156 -6.96 18.97 -3.76
N GLN A 157 -5.98 19.31 -4.58
CA GLN A 157 -5.84 18.75 -5.93
C GLN A 157 -5.65 17.22 -5.89
N VAL A 158 -4.81 16.72 -4.98
CA VAL A 158 -4.63 15.27 -4.77
C VAL A 158 -5.95 14.62 -4.34
N GLY A 159 -6.64 15.19 -3.35
CA GLY A 159 -7.95 14.68 -2.90
C GLY A 159 -8.99 14.62 -4.01
N GLN A 160 -9.08 15.65 -4.85
CA GLN A 160 -9.99 15.67 -6.01
C GLN A 160 -9.62 14.62 -7.06
N ARG A 161 -8.33 14.44 -7.36
CA ARG A 161 -7.87 13.41 -8.31
C ARG A 161 -8.19 12.00 -7.80
N LEU A 162 -7.95 11.73 -6.53
CA LEU A 162 -8.28 10.43 -5.91
C LEU A 162 -9.79 10.19 -5.89
N CYS A 163 -10.59 11.23 -5.64
CA CYS A 163 -12.05 11.14 -5.71
C CYS A 163 -12.53 10.79 -7.13
N ALA A 164 -11.97 11.44 -8.16
CA ALA A 164 -12.32 11.12 -9.54
C ALA A 164 -11.98 9.67 -9.91
N VAL A 165 -10.85 9.14 -9.42
CA VAL A 165 -10.51 7.71 -9.57
C VAL A 165 -11.52 6.84 -8.82
N GLY A 166 -11.85 7.16 -7.58
CA GLY A 166 -12.80 6.39 -6.76
C GLY A 166 -14.21 6.36 -7.35
N PHE A 167 -14.66 7.48 -7.93
CA PHE A 167 -15.94 7.56 -8.63
C PHE A 167 -15.98 6.70 -9.90
N PHE A 168 -14.86 6.57 -10.62
CA PHE A 168 -14.77 5.74 -11.82
C PHE A 168 -14.75 4.22 -11.50
N LEU A 169 -14.37 3.83 -10.29
CA LEU A 169 -14.25 2.43 -9.87
C LEU A 169 -15.56 1.82 -9.35
N GLU A 170 -16.62 2.61 -9.18
CA GLU A 170 -17.98 2.14 -8.84
C GLU A 170 -18.82 1.87 -10.08
#